data_AF-A0A5C8HSC4-F1
#
_entry.id   AF-A0A5C8HSC4-F1
#
_cell.length_a   1.000
_cell.length_b   1.000
_cell.length_c   1.000
_cell.angle_alpha   90.00
_cell.angle_beta   90.00
_cell.angle_gamma   90.00
#
_symmetry.space_group_name_H-M   'P 1'
#
loop_
_entity.id
_entity.type
_entity.pdbx_description
1 polymer ?
#
loop_
_entity_poly.entity_id
_entity_poly.type
_entity_poly.pdbx_seq_one_letter_code
_entity_poly.pdbx_strand_id
1 'polypeptide(L)'
;MAASACGAESAWTACPVENTGTEVTIGASQTRPGRDPLEGNGRQPPSTSVPINPGCTDPLDRCDILYEVELLREVTLNDLASFAPQAPPLTGQPTGVAIVGMPANFVVDADTHTVTGELFDLPVSVRFTPVSYLFVHGDGTAREAPTGGATWEELGQPQFSATATSHAYGSRGTFTAHAAVRYSAAVDFGNGWAAVPGILELSTGAYAVDVLEVRTALVERTCVEDPGGPGC
;
A
#
# COMPACT_ATOMS: atom_id res chain seq x y z
N MET A 1 53.43 9.72 -14.83
CA MET A 1 53.50 8.82 -13.65
C MET A 1 52.63 7.61 -13.98
N ALA A 2 53.01 6.40 -13.56
CA ALA A 2 52.33 5.18 -13.99
C ALA A 2 50.99 4.98 -13.28
N ALA A 3 49.97 4.55 -14.02
CA ALA A 3 48.72 4.10 -13.44
C ALA A 3 48.86 2.61 -13.04
N SER A 4 48.72 2.33 -11.74
CA SER A 4 48.73 0.95 -11.24
C SER A 4 47.44 0.24 -11.62
N ALA A 5 47.52 -0.80 -12.43
CA ALA A 5 46.36 -1.63 -12.77
C ALA A 5 45.99 -2.56 -11.60
N CYS A 6 44.69 -2.75 -11.36
CA CYS A 6 44.20 -3.68 -10.34
C CYS A 6 44.23 -5.11 -10.88
N GLY A 7 45.04 -5.98 -10.27
CA GLY A 7 45.15 -7.42 -10.58
C GLY A 7 44.56 -8.29 -9.46
N ALA A 8 43.99 -9.44 -9.81
CA ALA A 8 43.13 -10.27 -8.95
C ALA A 8 43.87 -11.09 -7.86
N GLU A 9 45.05 -10.66 -7.41
CA GLU A 9 45.96 -11.48 -6.57
C GLU A 9 46.23 -10.87 -5.19
N SER A 10 45.52 -9.81 -4.81
CA SER A 10 45.60 -9.21 -3.46
C SER A 10 44.26 -8.63 -3.01
N ALA A 11 44.07 -8.52 -1.69
CA ALA A 11 42.78 -8.37 -1.04
C ALA A 11 42.00 -7.09 -1.43
N TRP A 12 40.66 -7.21 -1.36
CA TRP A 12 39.65 -6.17 -1.60
C TRP A 12 39.70 -5.04 -0.56
N THR A 13 40.78 -4.24 -0.50
CA THR A 13 40.94 -3.25 0.59
C THR A 13 41.63 -1.94 0.18
N ALA A 14 41.96 -1.73 -1.10
CA ALA A 14 42.59 -0.47 -1.54
C ALA A 14 42.31 -0.11 -3.02
N CYS A 15 41.04 0.18 -3.36
CA CYS A 15 40.70 0.91 -4.59
C CYS A 15 40.05 2.25 -4.22
N PRO A 16 40.67 3.40 -4.53
CA PRO A 16 40.00 4.69 -4.34
C PRO A 16 38.84 4.82 -5.33
N VAL A 17 37.63 5.02 -4.81
CA VAL A 17 36.44 5.36 -5.61
C VAL A 17 36.29 6.87 -5.60
N GLU A 18 36.52 7.52 -6.73
CA GLU A 18 36.18 8.92 -6.94
C GLU A 18 34.88 9.01 -7.76
N ASN A 19 33.94 9.82 -7.28
CA ASN A 19 32.65 10.06 -7.93
C ASN A 19 32.49 11.56 -8.15
N THR A 20 32.55 12.00 -9.42
CA THR A 20 32.42 13.41 -9.81
C THR A 20 30.99 13.82 -10.19
N GLY A 21 30.00 12.96 -9.93
CA GLY A 21 28.58 13.31 -9.92
C GLY A 21 27.85 13.33 -11.28
N THR A 22 28.49 12.94 -12.39
CA THR A 22 27.85 12.97 -13.72
C THR A 22 27.94 11.69 -14.56
N GLU A 23 28.83 10.74 -14.25
CA GLU A 23 28.87 9.43 -14.93
C GLU A 23 29.57 8.37 -14.07
N VAL A 24 29.27 7.08 -14.30
CA VAL A 24 30.00 5.93 -13.77
C VAL A 24 30.39 5.02 -14.94
N THR A 25 31.67 5.00 -15.31
CA THR A 25 32.18 4.17 -16.41
C THR A 25 32.97 2.99 -15.86
N ILE A 26 32.47 1.76 -16.03
CA ILE A 26 33.16 0.53 -15.62
C ILE A 26 33.80 -0.13 -16.85
N GLY A 27 35.13 -0.02 -16.96
CA GLY A 27 35.91 -0.69 -18.00
C GLY A 27 36.60 -1.95 -17.49
N ALA A 28 36.30 -3.10 -18.09
CA ALA A 28 37.05 -4.34 -17.88
C ALA A 28 37.85 -4.69 -19.16
N SER A 29 39.16 -4.89 -19.02
CA SER A 29 40.02 -5.40 -20.09
C SER A 29 40.61 -6.76 -19.70
N GLN A 30 40.25 -7.82 -20.44
CA GLN A 30 40.88 -9.13 -20.27
C GLN A 30 42.11 -9.26 -21.17
N THR A 31 43.30 -9.32 -20.56
CA THR A 31 44.53 -9.77 -21.21
C THR A 31 44.70 -11.27 -21.03
N ARG A 32 44.78 -12.03 -22.14
CA ARG A 32 45.20 -13.45 -22.16
C ARG A 32 46.71 -13.56 -22.49
N PRO A 33 47.54 -14.23 -21.67
CA PRO A 33 48.97 -14.39 -21.97
C PRO A 33 49.41 -15.84 -22.31
N GLY A 34 49.94 -16.06 -23.52
CA GLY A 34 50.81 -17.22 -23.92
C GLY A 34 50.14 -18.61 -23.98
N ARG A 35 50.62 -19.66 -24.67
CA ARG A 35 51.78 -20.00 -25.55
C ARG A 35 51.44 -21.35 -26.25
N ASP A 36 52.06 -21.90 -27.30
CA ASP A 36 53.08 -21.53 -28.31
C ASP A 36 52.86 -22.47 -29.56
N PRO A 37 53.57 -22.38 -30.72
CA PRO A 37 53.03 -22.85 -32.00
C PRO A 37 53.38 -24.30 -32.43
N LEU A 38 52.49 -24.89 -33.24
CA LEU A 38 52.82 -26.02 -34.13
C LEU A 38 52.25 -25.79 -35.55
N GLU A 39 53.07 -26.11 -36.54
CA GLU A 39 52.89 -25.80 -37.96
C GLU A 39 52.11 -26.93 -38.67
N GLY A 40 51.12 -26.60 -39.50
CA GLY A 40 50.32 -27.61 -40.21
C GLY A 40 49.30 -27.01 -41.18
N ASN A 41 49.58 -27.09 -42.49
CA ASN A 41 48.68 -26.61 -43.55
C ASN A 41 47.47 -27.54 -43.75
N GLY A 42 46.25 -27.00 -43.66
CA GLY A 42 45.03 -27.70 -44.06
C GLY A 42 43.82 -26.76 -44.10
N ARG A 43 43.23 -26.54 -45.28
CA ARG A 43 41.97 -25.79 -45.41
C ARG A 43 40.79 -26.69 -45.05
N GLN A 44 40.02 -26.30 -44.04
CA GLN A 44 38.65 -26.78 -43.83
C GLN A 44 37.79 -25.63 -43.29
N PRO A 45 36.61 -25.32 -43.87
CA PRO A 45 35.72 -24.34 -43.28
C PRO A 45 35.09 -24.91 -41.99
N PRO A 46 35.03 -24.17 -40.88
CA PRO A 46 34.35 -24.63 -39.69
C PRO A 46 32.83 -24.58 -39.91
N SER A 47 32.25 -25.72 -40.23
CA SER A 47 30.86 -26.01 -39.89
C SER A 47 30.70 -25.86 -38.37
N THR A 48 29.89 -24.91 -37.92
CA THR A 48 29.54 -24.75 -36.50
C THR A 48 28.62 -25.88 -36.05
N SER A 49 29.21 -27.05 -35.83
CA SER A 49 28.59 -28.09 -35.00
C SER A 49 28.49 -27.56 -33.59
N VAL A 50 27.27 -27.42 -33.08
CA VAL A 50 27.01 -27.22 -31.65
C VAL A 50 27.71 -28.36 -30.90
N PRO A 51 28.50 -28.08 -29.84
CA PRO A 51 29.13 -29.14 -29.07
C PRO A 51 28.06 -29.91 -28.30
N ILE A 52 27.76 -31.13 -28.75
CA ILE A 52 26.88 -32.07 -28.05
C ILE A 52 27.53 -32.39 -26.70
N ASN A 53 26.83 -32.12 -25.60
CA ASN A 53 27.33 -32.39 -24.25
C ASN A 53 27.38 -33.92 -24.01
N PRO A 54 28.56 -34.57 -23.91
CA PRO A 54 28.65 -36.03 -23.95
C PRO A 54 28.18 -36.76 -22.68
N GLY A 55 27.73 -36.02 -21.66
CA GLY A 55 27.43 -36.57 -20.32
C GLY A 55 25.98 -36.97 -20.06
N CYS A 56 25.08 -36.81 -21.04
CA CYS A 56 23.64 -36.85 -20.78
C CYS A 56 22.96 -38.17 -21.12
N THR A 57 22.82 -39.01 -20.09
CA THR A 57 22.08 -40.28 -20.14
C THR A 57 20.66 -40.12 -19.57
N ASP A 58 19.90 -39.13 -20.03
CA ASP A 58 18.47 -39.02 -19.77
C ASP A 58 17.68 -39.71 -20.90
N PRO A 59 16.84 -40.72 -20.64
CA PRO A 59 15.96 -41.33 -21.64
C PRO A 59 15.00 -40.36 -22.33
N LEU A 60 14.81 -39.14 -21.79
CA LEU A 60 13.96 -38.08 -22.34
C LEU A 60 14.74 -36.90 -22.95
N ASP A 61 16.07 -37.02 -23.07
CA ASP A 61 16.97 -36.06 -23.74
C ASP A 61 16.83 -34.60 -23.24
N ARG A 62 16.51 -34.40 -21.96
CA ARG A 62 16.17 -33.08 -21.39
C ARG A 62 17.37 -32.19 -21.09
N CYS A 63 18.56 -32.56 -21.52
CA CYS A 63 19.79 -31.90 -21.09
C CYS A 63 20.06 -30.53 -21.72
N ASP A 64 19.43 -30.23 -22.86
CA ASP A 64 19.44 -28.90 -23.46
C ASP A 64 18.20 -28.08 -23.04
N ILE A 65 17.37 -28.58 -22.10
CA ILE A 65 16.27 -27.80 -21.53
C ILE A 65 16.83 -26.84 -20.46
N LEU A 66 17.28 -25.69 -20.94
CA LEU A 66 17.39 -24.49 -20.12
C LEU A 66 15.97 -24.02 -19.76
N TYR A 67 15.46 -24.49 -18.62
CA TYR A 67 14.28 -23.87 -18.02
C TYR A 67 14.70 -22.56 -17.36
N GLU A 68 14.40 -21.44 -18.01
CA GLU A 68 14.56 -20.14 -17.39
C GLU A 68 13.46 -19.97 -16.34
N VAL A 69 13.84 -19.98 -15.06
CA VAL A 69 12.93 -19.64 -13.97
C VAL A 69 12.86 -18.13 -13.90
N GLU A 70 11.89 -17.54 -14.59
CA GLU A 70 11.52 -16.14 -14.40
C GLU A 70 10.95 -15.97 -12.98
N LEU A 71 11.86 -15.70 -12.04
CA LEU A 71 11.49 -15.24 -10.70
C LEU A 71 10.91 -13.84 -10.84
N LEU A 72 9.58 -13.77 -10.88
CA LEU A 72 8.87 -12.51 -10.76
C LEU A 72 9.40 -11.74 -9.55
N ARG A 73 9.63 -10.45 -9.76
CA ARG A 73 9.96 -9.52 -8.68
C ARG A 73 8.88 -9.61 -7.61
N GLU A 74 9.28 -9.55 -6.34
CA GLU A 74 8.34 -9.39 -5.23
C GLU A 74 7.45 -8.17 -5.48
N VAL A 75 6.13 -8.38 -5.49
CA VAL A 75 5.13 -7.34 -5.69
C VAL A 75 5.13 -6.41 -4.49
N THR A 76 5.23 -5.11 -4.72
CA THR A 76 5.15 -4.07 -3.68
C THR A 76 3.82 -3.32 -3.76
N LEU A 77 3.43 -2.64 -2.68
CA LEU A 77 2.25 -1.76 -2.70
C LEU A 77 2.34 -0.62 -3.74
N ASN A 78 3.54 -0.19 -4.12
CA ASN A 78 3.73 0.81 -5.16
C ASN A 78 3.34 0.26 -6.54
N ASP A 79 3.61 -1.01 -6.81
CA ASP A 79 3.22 -1.68 -8.05
C ASP A 79 1.70 -1.87 -8.14
N LEU A 80 1.00 -1.84 -6.99
CA LEU A 80 -0.46 -1.96 -6.89
C LEU A 80 -1.21 -0.62 -6.87
N ALA A 81 -0.52 0.53 -7.03
CA ALA A 81 -1.13 1.85 -6.87
C ALA A 81 -2.31 2.12 -7.83
N SER A 82 -2.28 1.55 -9.05
CA SER A 82 -3.36 1.65 -10.04
C SER A 82 -4.59 0.78 -9.71
N PHE A 83 -4.47 -0.16 -8.78
CA PHE A 83 -5.54 -1.06 -8.33
C PHE A 83 -6.17 -0.62 -7.01
N ALA A 84 -5.66 0.46 -6.39
CA ALA A 84 -6.10 0.90 -5.07
C ALA A 84 -7.59 1.31 -5.07
N PRO A 85 -8.35 0.96 -4.01
CA PRO A 85 -9.73 1.42 -3.87
C PRO A 85 -9.79 2.95 -3.76
N GLN A 86 -10.95 3.51 -4.11
CA GLN A 86 -11.24 4.91 -3.78
C GLN A 86 -11.40 5.08 -2.27
N ALA A 87 -11.00 6.24 -1.75
CA ALA A 87 -11.17 6.54 -0.33
C ALA A 87 -12.67 6.55 0.04
N PRO A 88 -13.10 5.76 1.04
CA PRO A 88 -14.49 5.73 1.47
C PRO A 88 -14.91 7.05 2.15
N PRO A 89 -16.19 7.41 2.13
CA PRO A 89 -16.67 8.59 2.84
C PRO A 89 -16.73 8.35 4.35
N LEU A 90 -16.41 9.38 5.13
CA LEU A 90 -16.78 9.44 6.55
C LEU A 90 -18.19 10.02 6.66
N THR A 91 -19.04 9.35 7.42
CA THR A 91 -20.36 9.83 7.80
C THR A 91 -20.46 9.93 9.33
N GLY A 92 -21.45 10.68 9.82
CA GLY A 92 -21.68 10.90 11.24
C GLY A 92 -23.17 10.94 11.56
N GLN A 93 -23.52 10.55 12.79
CA GLN A 93 -24.88 10.62 13.32
C GLN A 93 -24.88 11.32 14.69
N PRO A 94 -25.66 12.40 14.89
CA PRO A 94 -26.45 13.11 13.87
C PRO A 94 -25.59 13.70 12.74
N THR A 95 -26.18 13.86 11.55
CA THR A 95 -25.45 14.35 10.38
C THR A 95 -24.96 15.78 10.58
N GLY A 96 -23.64 15.97 10.58
CA GLY A 96 -22.97 17.28 10.66
C GLY A 96 -23.07 17.97 12.02
N VAL A 97 -23.70 17.35 13.03
CA VAL A 97 -24.00 17.98 14.32
C VAL A 97 -23.69 17.01 15.45
N ALA A 98 -23.09 17.52 16.52
CA ALA A 98 -22.93 16.80 17.79
C ALA A 98 -23.41 17.68 18.95
N ILE A 99 -23.74 17.06 20.10
CA ILE A 99 -24.05 17.79 21.33
C ILE A 99 -22.89 17.62 22.31
N VAL A 100 -22.47 18.70 22.97
CA VAL A 100 -21.41 18.68 24.00
C VAL A 100 -21.69 17.57 25.02
N GLY A 101 -20.72 16.69 25.23
CA GLY A 101 -20.80 15.57 26.18
C GLY A 101 -21.69 14.39 25.75
N MET A 102 -22.36 14.43 24.61
CA MET A 102 -23.17 13.31 24.09
C MET A 102 -22.43 12.55 22.99
N PRO A 103 -22.64 11.22 22.85
CA PRO A 103 -22.06 10.45 21.76
C PRO A 103 -22.59 10.88 20.38
N ALA A 104 -21.69 11.36 19.52
CA ALA A 104 -21.88 11.38 18.08
C ALA A 104 -21.26 10.11 17.48
N ASN A 105 -22.02 9.35 16.70
CA ASN A 105 -21.54 8.15 16.01
C ASN A 105 -20.76 8.55 14.74
N PHE A 106 -19.69 7.85 14.42
CA PHE A 106 -18.92 8.02 13.18
C PHE A 106 -18.85 6.68 12.44
N VAL A 107 -19.12 6.70 11.14
CA VAL A 107 -19.17 5.48 10.31
C VAL A 107 -18.43 5.69 9.00
N VAL A 108 -17.54 4.76 8.67
CA VAL A 108 -16.83 4.66 7.40
C VAL A 108 -17.21 3.34 6.75
N ASP A 109 -18.00 3.40 5.69
CA ASP A 109 -18.38 2.22 4.92
C ASP A 109 -17.24 1.83 3.98
N ALA A 110 -16.56 0.73 4.25
CA ALA A 110 -15.36 0.31 3.55
C ALA A 110 -15.28 -1.21 3.41
N ASP A 111 -15.44 -1.67 2.18
CA ASP A 111 -15.45 -3.09 1.84
C ASP A 111 -14.07 -3.64 1.42
N THR A 112 -14.02 -4.97 1.31
CA THR A 112 -12.95 -5.65 0.56
C THR A 112 -13.08 -5.35 -0.93
N HIS A 113 -12.08 -4.68 -1.49
CA HIS A 113 -12.01 -4.32 -2.90
C HIS A 113 -11.20 -5.36 -3.67
N THR A 114 -11.77 -5.97 -4.70
CA THR A 114 -11.05 -6.92 -5.58
C THR A 114 -11.18 -6.51 -7.04
N VAL A 115 -10.06 -6.42 -7.76
CA VAL A 115 -9.97 -5.98 -9.15
C VAL A 115 -9.02 -6.89 -9.93
N THR A 116 -9.37 -7.20 -11.17
CA THR A 116 -8.49 -7.91 -12.11
C THR A 116 -7.83 -6.93 -13.08
N GLY A 117 -6.58 -7.19 -13.46
CA GLY A 117 -5.87 -6.44 -14.49
C GLY A 117 -4.57 -7.13 -14.86
N GLU A 118 -3.56 -6.37 -15.26
CA GLU A 118 -2.24 -6.87 -15.64
C GLU A 118 -1.16 -6.22 -14.77
N LEU A 119 -0.20 -7.03 -14.30
CA LEU A 119 0.98 -6.57 -13.59
C LEU A 119 2.18 -7.39 -14.05
N PHE A 120 3.28 -6.71 -14.40
CA PHE A 120 4.47 -7.33 -15.01
C PHE A 120 4.12 -8.20 -16.24
N ASP A 121 3.26 -7.67 -17.11
CA ASP A 121 2.74 -8.32 -18.33
C ASP A 121 2.00 -9.66 -18.09
N LEU A 122 1.57 -9.92 -16.85
CA LEU A 122 0.80 -11.10 -16.45
C LEU A 122 -0.58 -10.73 -15.90
N PRO A 123 -1.63 -11.54 -16.18
CA PRO A 123 -2.95 -11.33 -15.59
C PRO A 123 -2.92 -11.57 -14.08
N VAL A 124 -3.48 -10.62 -13.32
CA VAL A 124 -3.49 -10.64 -11.85
C VAL A 124 -4.87 -10.28 -11.31
N SER A 125 -5.26 -10.93 -10.21
CA SER A 125 -6.32 -10.46 -9.32
C SER A 125 -5.69 -9.80 -8.10
N VAL A 126 -6.05 -8.56 -7.80
CA VAL A 126 -5.57 -7.79 -6.64
C VAL A 126 -6.73 -7.62 -5.67
N ARG A 127 -6.50 -7.89 -4.38
CA ARG A 127 -7.49 -7.72 -3.30
C ARG A 127 -6.93 -6.85 -2.19
N PHE A 128 -7.66 -5.79 -1.84
CA PHE A 128 -7.43 -4.96 -0.67
C PHE A 128 -8.51 -5.27 0.37
N THR A 129 -8.12 -5.60 1.59
CA THR A 129 -9.04 -5.88 2.71
C THR A 129 -8.77 -4.90 3.85
N PRO A 130 -9.78 -4.16 4.34
CA PRO A 130 -9.63 -3.31 5.52
C PRO A 130 -9.21 -4.12 6.74
N VAL A 131 -8.25 -3.61 7.52
CA VAL A 131 -7.73 -4.26 8.74
C VAL A 131 -7.83 -3.39 9.99
N SER A 132 -7.91 -2.06 9.86
CA SER A 132 -8.10 -1.13 10.97
C SER A 132 -8.49 0.26 10.48
N TYR A 133 -9.13 1.04 11.36
CA TYR A 133 -9.68 2.36 11.08
C TYR A 133 -9.21 3.33 12.17
N LEU A 134 -8.63 4.47 11.78
CA LEU A 134 -8.26 5.54 12.70
C LEU A 134 -9.18 6.74 12.49
N PHE A 135 -10.08 7.00 13.42
CA PHE A 135 -10.94 8.18 13.44
C PHE A 135 -10.20 9.33 14.11
N VAL A 136 -10.20 10.51 13.50
CA VAL A 136 -9.61 11.75 14.04
C VAL A 136 -10.72 12.79 14.10
N HIS A 137 -11.06 13.28 15.29
CA HIS A 137 -12.29 14.08 15.50
C HIS A 137 -12.07 15.59 15.33
N GLY A 138 -10.83 16.04 15.13
CA GLY A 138 -10.49 17.45 14.95
C GLY A 138 -10.39 18.28 16.25
N ASP A 139 -10.80 17.73 17.40
CA ASP A 139 -10.63 18.33 18.73
C ASP A 139 -9.29 17.96 19.41
N GLY A 140 -8.37 17.36 18.65
CA GLY A 140 -7.10 16.81 19.15
C GLY A 140 -7.20 15.35 19.61
N THR A 141 -8.39 14.74 19.62
CA THR A 141 -8.56 13.31 19.91
C THR A 141 -8.59 12.45 18.64
N ALA A 142 -8.21 11.19 18.81
CA ALA A 142 -8.34 10.15 17.80
C ALA A 142 -8.69 8.81 18.45
N ARG A 143 -9.32 7.90 17.70
CA ARG A 143 -9.74 6.58 18.14
C ARG A 143 -9.45 5.54 17.05
N GLU A 144 -8.73 4.49 17.40
CA GLU A 144 -8.54 3.34 16.53
C GLU A 144 -9.62 2.28 16.77
N ALA A 145 -10.12 1.67 15.70
CA ALA A 145 -11.18 0.66 15.71
C ALA A 145 -10.88 -0.47 14.71
N PRO A 146 -11.32 -1.72 15.00
CA PRO A 146 -11.14 -2.85 14.10
C PRO A 146 -12.13 -2.87 12.92
N THR A 147 -13.19 -2.05 12.97
CA THR A 147 -14.20 -1.90 11.92
C THR A 147 -14.50 -0.41 11.69
N GLY A 148 -15.13 -0.10 10.55
CA GLY A 148 -15.59 1.24 10.22
C GLY A 148 -16.78 1.73 11.04
N GLY A 149 -17.23 0.98 12.05
CA GLY A 149 -18.45 1.25 12.79
C GLY A 149 -19.69 0.68 12.10
N ALA A 150 -20.86 1.10 12.58
CA ALA A 150 -22.17 0.83 12.01
C ALA A 150 -23.13 1.93 12.48
N THR A 151 -24.19 2.18 11.73
CA THR A 151 -25.23 3.16 12.10
C THR A 151 -26.02 2.70 13.32
N TRP A 152 -26.64 3.64 14.05
CA TRP A 152 -27.54 3.31 15.14
C TRP A 152 -28.71 2.42 14.69
N GLU A 153 -29.21 2.63 13.47
CA GLU A 153 -30.27 1.85 12.84
C GLU A 153 -29.84 0.39 12.63
N GLU A 154 -28.65 0.14 12.09
CA GLU A 154 -28.08 -1.21 11.92
C GLU A 154 -27.77 -1.90 13.27
N LEU A 155 -27.39 -1.12 14.27
CA LEU A 155 -27.14 -1.60 15.64
C LEU A 155 -28.44 -1.80 16.45
N GLY A 156 -29.60 -1.35 15.96
CA GLY A 156 -30.86 -1.35 16.69
C GLY A 156 -30.86 -0.45 17.94
N GLN A 157 -30.06 0.62 17.93
CA GLN A 157 -29.82 1.51 19.08
C GLN A 157 -30.57 2.85 18.95
N PRO A 158 -30.97 3.47 20.07
CA PRO A 158 -31.45 4.86 20.08
C PRO A 158 -30.37 5.86 19.66
N GLN A 159 -30.78 7.02 19.15
CA GLN A 159 -29.87 8.14 18.90
C GLN A 159 -29.14 8.58 20.19
N PHE A 160 -27.91 9.06 20.03
CA PHE A 160 -26.95 9.37 21.09
C PHE A 160 -26.50 8.18 21.96
N SER A 161 -26.73 6.94 21.50
CA SER A 161 -26.10 5.76 22.12
C SER A 161 -24.61 5.71 21.78
N ALA A 162 -23.78 5.28 22.75
CA ALA A 162 -22.36 5.07 22.53
C ALA A 162 -22.10 3.81 21.68
N THR A 163 -21.21 3.91 20.70
CA THR A 163 -20.85 2.84 19.76
C THR A 163 -19.35 2.53 19.81
N ALA A 164 -18.92 1.52 19.05
CA ALA A 164 -17.51 1.20 18.87
C ALA A 164 -16.69 2.32 18.19
N THR A 165 -17.34 3.28 17.54
CA THR A 165 -16.72 4.39 16.79
C THR A 165 -17.27 5.77 17.19
N SER A 166 -18.13 5.87 18.20
CA SER A 166 -18.65 7.16 18.67
C SER A 166 -17.61 7.99 19.43
N HIS A 167 -17.76 9.31 19.39
CA HIS A 167 -16.99 10.28 20.16
C HIS A 167 -17.90 11.29 20.87
N ALA A 168 -17.44 11.89 21.96
CA ALA A 168 -18.18 12.90 22.72
C ALA A 168 -17.31 14.15 22.90
N TYR A 169 -17.67 15.23 22.20
CA TYR A 169 -16.92 16.48 22.20
C TYR A 169 -17.06 17.23 23.52
N GLY A 170 -15.94 17.73 24.06
CA GLY A 170 -15.89 18.42 25.35
C GLY A 170 -16.32 19.90 25.33
N SER A 171 -16.44 20.52 24.15
CA SER A 171 -16.75 21.94 24.01
C SER A 171 -17.49 22.26 22.70
N ARG A 172 -18.29 23.34 22.72
CA ARG A 172 -18.98 23.84 21.52
C ARG A 172 -17.99 24.43 20.51
N GLY A 173 -18.29 24.28 19.23
CA GLY A 173 -17.45 24.77 18.13
C GLY A 173 -17.63 23.93 16.86
N THR A 174 -17.06 24.39 15.75
CA THR A 174 -16.99 23.60 14.50
C THR A 174 -15.66 22.85 14.48
N PHE A 175 -15.70 21.53 14.31
CA PHE A 175 -14.53 20.67 14.19
C PHE A 175 -14.52 19.98 12.83
N THR A 176 -13.33 19.56 12.39
CA THR A 176 -13.15 18.83 11.13
C THR A 176 -12.66 17.42 11.44
N ALA A 177 -13.59 16.47 11.41
CA ALA A 177 -13.28 15.06 11.54
C ALA A 177 -12.81 14.47 10.19
N HIS A 178 -12.02 13.41 10.25
CA HIS A 178 -11.72 12.52 9.13
C HIS A 178 -11.36 11.14 9.69
N ALA A 179 -11.29 10.13 8.83
CA ALA A 179 -10.76 8.83 9.23
C ALA A 179 -9.70 8.35 8.24
N ALA A 180 -8.84 7.45 8.67
CA ALA A 180 -7.90 6.73 7.82
C ALA A 180 -8.22 5.23 7.85
N VAL A 181 -8.47 4.63 6.69
CA VAL A 181 -8.71 3.19 6.54
C VAL A 181 -7.41 2.53 6.10
N ARG A 182 -6.98 1.53 6.86
CA ARG A 182 -5.78 0.74 6.58
C ARG A 182 -6.18 -0.57 5.92
N TYR A 183 -5.58 -0.86 4.77
CA TYR A 183 -5.79 -2.07 3.99
C TYR A 183 -4.54 -2.94 3.96
N SER A 184 -4.71 -4.25 4.12
CA SER A 184 -3.75 -5.25 3.64
C SER A 184 -4.03 -5.55 2.17
N ALA A 185 -2.98 -5.86 1.40
CA ALA A 185 -3.11 -6.24 0.00
C ALA A 185 -2.70 -7.72 -0.21
N ALA A 186 -3.34 -8.36 -1.18
CA ALA A 186 -2.99 -9.69 -1.67
C ALA A 186 -3.15 -9.75 -3.19
N VAL A 187 -2.37 -10.61 -3.84
CA VAL A 187 -2.40 -10.84 -5.30
C VAL A 187 -2.56 -12.32 -5.62
N ASP A 188 -3.19 -12.63 -6.74
CA ASP A 188 -3.34 -13.99 -7.26
C ASP A 188 -3.11 -13.97 -8.78
N PHE A 189 -2.10 -14.72 -9.25
CA PHE A 189 -1.75 -14.89 -10.66
C PHE A 189 -2.31 -16.19 -11.26
N GLY A 190 -3.31 -16.79 -10.61
CA GLY A 190 -3.92 -18.09 -10.96
C GLY A 190 -3.40 -19.27 -10.14
N ASN A 191 -2.51 -19.02 -9.17
CA ASN A 191 -1.91 -20.00 -8.27
C ASN A 191 -2.35 -19.84 -6.80
N GLY A 192 -3.25 -18.89 -6.51
CA GLY A 192 -3.76 -18.60 -5.17
C GLY A 192 -3.23 -17.28 -4.59
N TRP A 193 -3.88 -16.81 -3.54
CA TRP A 193 -3.60 -15.52 -2.91
C TRP A 193 -2.27 -15.50 -2.15
N ALA A 194 -1.31 -14.71 -2.63
CA ALA A 194 -0.11 -14.29 -1.91
C ALA A 194 -0.32 -12.92 -1.25
N ALA A 195 0.10 -12.77 0.01
CA ALA A 195 0.05 -11.48 0.70
C ALA A 195 1.17 -10.54 0.21
N VAL A 196 0.86 -9.26 0.04
CA VAL A 196 1.82 -8.21 -0.33
C VAL A 196 2.25 -7.46 0.93
N PRO A 197 3.55 -7.37 1.25
CA PRO A 197 4.02 -6.69 2.45
C PRO A 197 3.68 -5.19 2.49
N GLY A 198 3.26 -4.73 3.67
CA GLY A 198 2.94 -3.34 3.94
C GLY A 198 1.45 -3.10 4.23
N ILE A 199 1.09 -1.84 4.40
CA ILE A 199 -0.28 -1.37 4.61
C ILE A 199 -0.52 -0.17 3.68
N LEU A 200 -1.63 -0.20 2.94
CA LEU A 200 -2.15 0.97 2.23
C LEU A 200 -3.06 1.75 3.19
N GLU A 201 -2.74 3.01 3.48
CA GLU A 201 -3.59 3.90 4.28
C GLU A 201 -4.29 4.91 3.36
N LEU A 202 -5.63 4.94 3.41
CA LEU A 202 -6.46 5.90 2.67
C LEU A 202 -7.22 6.79 3.65
N SER A 203 -6.98 8.10 3.59
CA SER A 203 -7.78 9.07 4.33
C SER A 203 -9.12 9.30 3.63
N THR A 204 -10.21 9.32 4.40
CA THR A 204 -11.50 9.84 3.96
C THR A 204 -11.38 11.32 3.63
N GLY A 205 -12.40 11.86 2.95
CA GLY A 205 -12.63 13.30 2.91
C GLY A 205 -12.85 13.89 4.31
N ALA A 206 -12.68 15.21 4.41
CA ALA A 206 -12.97 15.99 5.61
C ALA A 206 -14.49 16.07 5.88
N TYR A 207 -14.88 15.90 7.13
CA TYR A 207 -16.26 15.91 7.62
C TYR A 207 -16.43 16.99 8.68
N ALA A 208 -17.24 18.02 8.40
CA ALA A 208 -17.52 19.08 9.35
C ALA A 208 -18.51 18.62 10.43
N VAL A 209 -18.25 18.99 11.68
CA VAL A 209 -19.11 18.71 12.83
C VAL A 209 -19.32 19.99 13.63
N ASP A 210 -20.56 20.49 13.64
CA ASP A 210 -20.97 21.58 14.50
C ASP A 210 -21.41 21.06 15.88
N VAL A 211 -20.58 21.31 16.89
CA VAL A 211 -20.84 20.90 18.27
C VAL A 211 -21.65 21.97 18.98
N LEU A 212 -22.87 21.62 19.36
CA LEU A 212 -23.87 22.49 19.98
C LEU A 212 -24.05 22.17 21.46
N GLU A 213 -24.53 23.14 22.23
CA GLU A 213 -24.92 22.96 23.64
C GLU A 213 -26.45 22.97 23.72
N VAL A 214 -27.04 21.91 24.29
CA VAL A 214 -28.50 21.88 24.58
C VAL A 214 -28.74 22.65 25.87
N ARG A 215 -29.63 23.65 25.82
CA ARG A 215 -30.11 24.39 26.98
C ARG A 215 -31.60 24.17 27.12
N THR A 216 -32.03 23.67 28.28
CA THR A 216 -33.45 23.57 28.63
C THR A 216 -33.89 24.84 29.36
N ALA A 217 -35.05 25.36 28.98
CA ALA A 217 -35.72 26.46 29.66
C ALA A 217 -37.15 26.02 29.99
N LEU A 218 -37.64 26.36 31.17
CA LEU A 218 -39.05 26.25 31.51
C LEU A 218 -39.77 27.48 30.95
N VAL A 219 -40.78 27.26 30.12
CA VAL A 219 -41.63 28.33 29.58
C VAL A 219 -43.00 28.28 30.27
N GLU A 220 -43.45 29.44 30.75
CA GLU A 220 -44.79 29.58 31.36
C GLU A 220 -45.91 29.75 30.31
N ARG A 221 -45.54 29.97 29.04
CA ARG A 221 -46.44 30.31 27.94
C ARG A 221 -46.04 29.54 26.68
N THR A 222 -47.01 29.29 25.80
CA THR A 222 -46.78 28.72 24.47
C THR A 222 -46.21 29.75 23.50
N CYS A 223 -45.59 29.31 22.39
CA CYS A 223 -45.10 30.20 21.33
C CYS A 223 -46.16 31.07 20.64
N VAL A 224 -47.46 30.76 20.84
CA VAL A 224 -48.57 31.59 20.36
C VAL A 224 -48.86 32.75 21.33
N GLU A 225 -48.64 32.52 22.63
CA GLU A 225 -48.84 33.51 23.70
C GLU A 225 -47.61 34.37 23.94
N ASP A 226 -46.41 33.83 23.71
CA ASP A 226 -45.14 34.55 23.75
C ASP A 226 -44.21 34.11 22.60
N PRO A 227 -44.34 34.73 21.41
CA PRO A 227 -43.51 34.42 20.24
C PRO A 227 -42.02 34.78 20.40
N GLY A 228 -41.62 35.45 21.49
CA GLY A 228 -40.22 35.70 21.82
C GLY A 228 -39.68 34.77 22.93
N GLY A 229 -40.48 33.78 23.35
CA GLY A 229 -40.14 32.85 24.41
C GLY A 229 -39.03 31.85 24.01
N PRO A 230 -38.30 31.28 24.98
CA PRO A 230 -37.28 30.25 24.71
C PRO A 230 -37.83 29.05 23.91
N GLY A 231 -37.29 28.84 22.71
CA GLY A 231 -37.71 27.76 21.81
C GLY A 231 -38.74 28.16 20.75
N CYS A 232 -39.06 29.46 20.69
CA CYS A 232 -39.86 30.13 19.66
C CYS A 232 -38.96 31.07 18.83
#